data_AF-A0A7R9BME4-F1
#
_entry.id   AF-A0A7R9BME4-F1
#
_cell.length_a   1.000
_cell.length_b   1.000
_cell.length_c   1.000
_cell.angle_alpha   90.00
_cell.angle_beta   90.00
_cell.angle_gamma   90.00
#
_symmetry.space_group_name_H-M   'P 1'
#
loop_
_entity.id
_entity.type
_entity.pdbx_description
1 polymer ?
#
loop_
_entity_poly.entity_id
_entity_poly.type
_entity_poly.pdbx_seq_one_letter_code
_entity_poly.pdbx_strand_id
1 'polypeptide(L)'
;MGLQKGKTTELKCSHNVVDDNKINDSLVTDAAFVFVSRDPVGLGPTPVNPLKIESPEDQHYFSKGAANTEMRKRFEENNLFRTLPNKEESELLHRQFLASVESRVFRGETDNRLVAARGGIYARDTQSENVMICHPEDKNLNNKIFGGRMMRQAFEHAWGVAMLHCRGRPRLVCIDDIWFRKPVDIGSLVQFVALVSSDTWDVYIVQAKRRSVKCFG
;
A
#
# COMPACT_ATOMS: atom_id res chain seq x y z
N MET A 1 -9.54 18.94 -14.66
CA MET A 1 -9.11 17.53 -14.68
C MET A 1 -8.37 17.22 -13.37
N GLY A 2 -9.08 16.81 -12.32
CA GLY A 2 -8.45 16.57 -11.03
C GLY A 2 -7.83 15.19 -10.97
N LEU A 3 -6.49 15.09 -10.96
CA LEU A 3 -5.79 13.86 -10.58
C LEU A 3 -6.24 13.48 -9.15
N GLN A 4 -7.11 12.47 -9.06
CA GLN A 4 -7.55 11.99 -7.75
C GLN A 4 -6.37 11.33 -7.05
N LYS A 5 -5.98 11.89 -5.90
CA LYS A 5 -4.93 11.37 -5.03
C LYS A 5 -5.35 9.98 -4.52
N GLY A 6 -4.92 8.92 -5.19
CA GLY A 6 -4.91 7.58 -4.59
C GLY A 6 -3.95 7.60 -3.40
N LYS A 7 -4.43 7.21 -2.21
CA LYS A 7 -3.55 6.82 -1.11
C LYS A 7 -2.78 5.59 -1.59
N THR A 8 -1.51 5.55 -1.24
CA THR A 8 -0.59 4.49 -1.61
C THR A 8 -0.82 3.29 -0.70
N THR A 9 -0.92 2.09 -1.26
CA THR A 9 -0.79 0.85 -0.50
C THR A 9 0.67 0.45 -0.56
N GLU A 10 1.31 0.34 0.60
CA GLU A 10 2.71 -0.06 0.71
C GLU A 10 2.77 -1.55 1.05
N LEU A 11 3.57 -2.29 0.28
CA LEU A 11 3.78 -3.71 0.41
C LEU A 11 5.26 -3.92 0.68
N LYS A 12 5.58 -4.48 1.84
CA LYS A 12 6.96 -4.72 2.25
C LYS A 12 7.32 -6.17 1.92
N CYS A 13 8.23 -6.35 0.99
CA CYS A 13 8.72 -7.65 0.54
C CYS A 13 10.21 -7.76 0.89
N SER A 14 10.66 -8.90 1.43
CA SER A 14 12.09 -9.17 1.62
C SER A 14 12.60 -10.24 0.69
N HIS A 15 13.91 -10.26 0.43
CA HIS A 15 14.56 -11.34 -0.29
C HIS A 15 15.34 -12.21 0.70
N ASN A 16 14.92 -13.46 0.88
CA ASN A 16 15.66 -14.47 1.64
C ASN A 16 15.43 -15.84 0.97
N VAL A 17 16.50 -16.56 0.66
CA VAL A 17 16.44 -17.97 0.24
C VAL A 17 16.29 -18.81 1.50
N VAL A 18 15.10 -19.35 1.75
CA VAL A 18 14.82 -20.26 2.86
C VAL A 18 14.09 -21.49 2.32
N ASP A 19 14.57 -22.68 2.69
CA ASP A 19 13.97 -23.97 2.33
C ASP A 19 12.53 -24.11 2.87
N ASP A 20 11.60 -24.44 1.96
CA ASP A 20 10.14 -24.39 2.13
C ASP A 20 9.51 -25.56 2.93
N ASN A 21 10.24 -26.27 3.81
CA ASN A 21 9.82 -27.60 4.28
C ASN A 21 9.53 -27.79 5.79
N LYS A 22 8.91 -26.83 6.48
CA LYS A 22 8.20 -27.12 7.75
C LYS A 22 6.97 -26.22 7.96
N ILE A 23 5.78 -26.77 7.72
CA ILE A 23 4.52 -26.18 8.21
C ILE A 23 4.43 -26.53 9.70
N ASN A 24 4.88 -25.63 10.56
CA ASN A 24 4.50 -25.64 11.96
C ASN A 24 3.10 -25.01 12.09
N ASP A 25 2.33 -25.41 13.10
CA ASP A 25 1.04 -24.83 13.52
C ASP A 25 1.18 -23.38 14.08
N SER A 26 2.20 -22.66 13.62
CA SER A 26 2.56 -21.30 14.02
C SER A 26 1.65 -20.27 13.35
N LEU A 27 1.31 -19.20 14.09
CA LEU A 27 0.59 -18.03 13.59
C LEU A 27 1.16 -17.54 12.25
N VAL A 28 0.33 -17.60 11.20
CA VAL A 28 0.72 -17.22 9.83
C VAL A 28 0.55 -15.73 9.59
N THR A 29 -0.54 -15.12 10.07
CA THR A 29 -0.83 -13.69 9.90
C THR A 29 -1.78 -13.17 10.97
N ASP A 30 -1.57 -11.92 11.41
CA ASP A 30 -2.54 -11.12 12.18
C ASP A 30 -2.96 -9.94 11.29
N ALA A 31 -4.26 -9.77 11.09
CA ALA A 31 -4.81 -8.75 10.20
C ALA A 31 -6.09 -8.14 10.78
N ALA A 32 -6.21 -6.82 10.68
CA ALA A 32 -7.38 -6.07 11.14
C ALA A 32 -8.15 -5.47 9.96
N PHE A 33 -9.39 -5.91 9.78
CA PHE A 33 -10.30 -5.39 8.76
C PHE A 33 -11.31 -4.43 9.36
N VAL A 34 -11.66 -3.38 8.62
CA VAL A 34 -12.75 -2.48 8.99
C VAL A 34 -13.82 -2.53 7.91
N PHE A 35 -15.03 -2.85 8.36
CA PHE A 35 -16.22 -2.90 7.53
C PHE A 35 -17.17 -1.76 7.92
N VAL A 36 -17.98 -1.33 6.96
CA VAL A 36 -19.03 -0.34 7.17
C VAL A 36 -20.35 -0.98 6.80
N SER A 37 -21.30 -0.96 7.74
CA SER A 37 -22.66 -1.41 7.47
C SER A 37 -23.36 -0.42 6.55
N ARG A 38 -24.05 -0.93 5.54
CA ARG A 38 -24.82 -0.13 4.57
C ARG A 38 -26.23 -0.68 4.43
N ASP A 39 -27.16 0.22 4.20
CA ASP A 39 -28.54 -0.13 3.89
C ASP A 39 -28.59 -0.98 2.60
N PRO A 40 -29.25 -2.16 2.61
CA PRO A 40 -29.48 -2.97 1.41
C PRO A 40 -30.11 -2.19 0.24
N VAL A 41 -30.96 -1.20 0.55
CA VAL A 41 -31.65 -0.35 -0.43
C VAL A 41 -30.73 0.77 -0.96
N GLY A 42 -29.55 0.96 -0.35
CA GLY A 42 -28.53 1.90 -0.80
C GLY A 42 -28.67 3.32 -0.23
N LEU A 43 -29.51 3.53 0.79
CA LEU A 43 -29.79 4.84 1.37
C LEU A 43 -28.62 5.44 2.18
N GLY A 44 -27.58 4.67 2.51
CA GLY A 44 -26.42 5.21 3.21
C GLY A 44 -25.72 4.21 4.14
N PRO A 45 -24.85 4.72 5.04
CA PRO A 45 -24.33 3.94 6.15
C PRO A 45 -25.43 3.68 7.19
N THR A 46 -25.39 2.51 7.82
CA THR A 46 -26.35 2.10 8.85
C THR A 46 -25.61 1.91 10.18
N PRO A 47 -26.20 2.29 11.33
CA PRO A 47 -25.57 2.05 12.62
C PRO A 47 -25.29 0.55 12.85
N VAL A 48 -24.14 0.27 13.44
CA VAL A 48 -23.74 -1.09 13.85
C VAL A 48 -24.08 -1.27 15.32
N ASN A 49 -24.70 -2.40 15.66
CA ASN A 49 -25.04 -2.70 17.04
C ASN A 49 -23.78 -2.74 17.92
N PRO A 50 -23.80 -2.11 19.10
CA PRO A 50 -22.65 -2.15 20.02
C PRO A 50 -22.34 -3.59 20.47
N LEU A 51 -21.05 -3.89 20.57
CA LEU A 51 -20.58 -5.15 21.14
C LEU A 51 -20.74 -5.14 22.66
N LYS A 52 -21.17 -6.27 23.23
CA LYS A 52 -21.12 -6.50 24.68
C LYS A 52 -19.73 -7.01 25.02
N ILE A 53 -19.06 -6.37 25.96
CA ILE A 53 -17.71 -6.73 26.42
C ILE A 53 -17.89 -7.52 27.71
N GLU A 54 -17.62 -8.83 27.67
CA GLU A 54 -17.85 -9.73 28.81
C GLU A 54 -16.53 -10.30 29.33
N SER A 55 -15.58 -10.60 28.43
CA SER A 55 -14.28 -11.17 28.75
C SER A 55 -13.15 -10.11 28.85
N PRO A 56 -12.10 -10.36 29.66
CA PRO A 56 -10.86 -9.59 29.59
C PRO A 56 -10.23 -9.57 28.18
N GLU A 57 -10.41 -10.66 27.42
CA GLU A 57 -9.96 -10.75 26.02
C GLU A 57 -10.74 -9.80 25.11
N ASP A 58 -12.06 -9.71 25.28
CA ASP A 58 -12.89 -8.76 24.53
C ASP A 58 -12.45 -7.33 24.81
N GLN A 59 -12.14 -7.03 26.07
CA GLN A 59 -11.67 -5.70 26.47
C GLN A 59 -10.31 -5.37 25.84
N HIS A 60 -9.42 -6.36 25.71
CA HIS A 60 -8.16 -6.21 25.00
C HIS A 60 -8.40 -5.85 23.53
N TYR A 61 -9.21 -6.63 22.79
CA TYR A 61 -9.48 -6.34 21.37
C TYR A 61 -10.26 -5.05 21.15
N PHE A 62 -11.18 -4.71 22.05
CA PHE A 62 -11.91 -3.45 21.99
C PHE A 62 -10.97 -2.24 22.13
N SER A 63 -10.04 -2.29 23.09
CA SER A 63 -9.02 -1.24 23.26
C SER A 63 -8.04 -1.19 22.08
N LYS A 64 -7.60 -2.34 21.54
CA LYS A 64 -6.78 -2.44 20.31
C LYS A 64 -7.49 -1.79 19.12
N GLY A 65 -8.79 -2.04 18.94
CA GLY A 65 -9.61 -1.44 17.88
C GLY A 65 -9.74 0.08 17.99
N ALA A 66 -9.93 0.59 19.22
CA ALA A 66 -9.96 2.04 19.48
C ALA A 66 -8.62 2.71 19.15
N ALA A 67 -7.51 2.11 19.59
CA ALA A 67 -6.16 2.60 19.29
C ALA A 67 -5.86 2.60 17.78
N ASN A 68 -6.22 1.54 17.05
CA ASN A 68 -6.06 1.47 15.60
C ASN A 68 -6.87 2.55 14.87
N THR A 69 -8.09 2.82 15.34
CA THR A 69 -8.95 3.88 14.79
C THR A 69 -8.32 5.26 15.00
N GLU A 70 -7.75 5.51 16.17
CA GLU A 70 -7.06 6.76 16.49
C GLU A 70 -5.79 6.94 15.66
N MET A 71 -4.95 5.92 15.54
CA MET A 71 -3.75 5.95 14.68
C MET A 71 -4.12 6.28 13.22
N ARG A 72 -5.21 5.70 12.73
CA ARG A 72 -5.73 5.98 11.37
C ARG A 72 -6.16 7.43 11.18
N LYS A 73 -6.80 8.05 12.19
CA LYS A 73 -7.16 9.48 12.15
C LYS A 73 -5.91 10.36 12.12
N ARG A 74 -4.95 10.08 13.00
CA ARG A 74 -3.67 10.82 13.05
C ARG A 74 -2.91 10.73 11.74
N PHE A 75 -2.89 9.57 11.09
CA PHE A 75 -2.26 9.41 9.79
C PHE A 75 -2.93 10.26 8.69
N GLU A 76 -4.23 10.54 8.78
CA GLU A 76 -4.91 11.46 7.86
C GLU A 76 -4.63 12.94 8.14
N GLU A 77 -4.36 13.27 9.40
CA GLU A 77 -3.99 14.62 9.83
C GLU A 77 -2.55 14.97 9.45
N ASN A 78 -1.63 14.01 9.60
CA ASN A 78 -0.21 14.08 9.24
C ASN A 78 -0.01 14.01 7.73
N ASN A 79 -0.40 15.06 7.02
CA ASN A 79 -0.20 15.20 5.59
C ASN A 79 0.67 16.43 5.31
N LEU A 80 1.65 16.32 4.41
CA LEU A 80 2.53 17.43 3.99
C LEU A 80 1.80 18.70 3.55
N PHE A 81 0.54 18.57 3.11
CA PHE A 81 -0.31 19.74 2.77
C PHE A 81 -0.93 20.45 4.00
N ARG A 82 -0.83 19.86 5.19
CA ARG A 82 -1.40 20.34 6.47
C ARG A 82 -0.30 20.65 7.48
N THR A 83 0.67 19.76 7.61
CA THR A 83 1.75 19.83 8.58
C THR A 83 3.08 19.82 7.85
N LEU A 84 4.02 20.66 8.29
CA LEU A 84 5.38 20.67 7.76
C LEU A 84 6.09 19.34 8.10
N PRO A 85 7.08 18.93 7.28
CA PRO A 85 7.94 17.81 7.61
C PRO A 85 8.57 18.01 8.99
N ASN A 86 8.64 16.94 9.76
CA ASN A 86 9.32 16.98 11.05
C ASN A 86 10.86 17.00 10.86
N LYS A 87 11.60 17.17 11.97
CA LYS A 87 13.07 17.21 11.93
C LYS A 87 13.68 15.92 11.38
N GLU A 88 13.13 14.77 11.77
CA GLU A 88 13.62 13.45 11.36
C GLU A 88 13.43 13.21 9.84
N GLU A 89 12.28 13.57 9.29
CA GLU A 89 11.97 13.51 7.86
C GLU A 89 12.87 14.46 7.06
N SER A 90 13.08 15.68 7.57
CA SER A 90 14.00 16.64 6.95
C SER A 90 15.44 16.14 6.93
N GLU A 91 15.91 15.53 8.03
CA GLU A 91 17.22 14.89 8.12
C GLU A 91 17.36 13.71 7.15
N LEU A 92 16.32 12.89 7.00
CA LEU A 92 16.30 11.79 6.03
C LEU A 92 16.42 12.30 4.59
N LEU A 93 15.63 13.31 4.21
CA LEU A 93 15.69 13.93 2.89
C LEU A 93 17.06 14.54 2.63
N HIS A 94 17.63 15.23 3.63
CA HIS A 94 18.97 15.79 3.52
C HIS A 94 20.04 14.72 3.32
N ARG A 95 19.95 13.59 4.05
CA ARG A 95 20.86 12.45 3.88
C ARG A 95 20.79 11.86 2.48
N GLN A 96 19.58 11.67 1.94
CA GLN A 96 19.39 11.18 0.56
C GLN A 96 19.96 12.16 -0.47
N PHE A 97 19.78 13.46 -0.24
CA PHE A 97 20.36 14.50 -1.08
C PHE A 97 21.89 14.44 -1.09
N LEU A 98 22.53 14.34 0.08
CA LEU A 98 23.99 14.22 0.18
C LEU A 98 24.51 12.97 -0.55
N ALA A 99 23.84 11.82 -0.38
CA ALA A 99 24.21 10.59 -1.09
C ALA A 99 24.10 10.73 -2.62
N SER A 100 23.11 11.48 -3.12
CA SER A 100 22.99 11.85 -4.53
C SER A 100 24.15 12.73 -5.00
N VAL A 101 24.54 13.74 -4.20
CA VAL A 101 25.66 14.64 -4.51
C VAL A 101 26.98 13.88 -4.58
N GLU A 102 27.27 13.02 -3.61
CA GLU A 102 28.48 12.19 -3.61
C GLU A 102 28.56 11.26 -4.82
N SER A 103 27.43 10.71 -5.23
CA SER A 103 27.34 9.81 -6.39
C SER A 103 27.59 10.56 -7.69
N ARG A 104 27.13 11.81 -7.80
CA ARG A 104 27.39 12.69 -8.94
C ARG A 104 28.87 13.05 -9.06
N VAL A 105 29.50 13.46 -7.95
CA VAL A 105 30.95 13.77 -7.92
C VAL A 105 31.75 12.55 -8.37
N PHE A 106 31.37 11.36 -7.91
CA PHE A 106 32.02 10.11 -8.34
C PHE A 106 31.86 9.80 -9.83
N ARG A 107 30.69 10.10 -10.43
CA ARG A 107 30.43 9.88 -11.86
C ARG A 107 31.04 10.96 -12.78
N GLY A 108 31.59 12.04 -12.22
CA GLY A 108 32.17 13.15 -13.00
C GLY A 108 31.13 13.97 -13.78
N GLU A 109 29.86 13.92 -13.36
CA GLU A 109 28.76 14.62 -14.03
C GLU A 109 28.67 16.08 -13.57
N THR A 110 28.55 17.01 -14.52
CA THR A 110 28.40 18.46 -14.27
C THR A 110 26.94 18.91 -14.20
N ASP A 111 25.98 18.03 -14.49
CA ASP A 111 24.55 18.35 -14.40
C ASP A 111 24.12 18.48 -12.93
N ASN A 112 23.22 19.43 -12.67
CA ASN A 112 22.64 19.67 -11.34
C ASN A 112 21.43 18.78 -11.03
N ARG A 113 21.15 17.79 -11.88
CA ARG A 113 20.13 16.77 -11.61
C ARG A 113 20.52 15.90 -10.42
N LEU A 114 19.51 15.54 -9.62
CA LEU A 114 19.68 14.54 -8.56
C LEU A 114 19.99 13.19 -9.20
N VAL A 115 21.09 12.56 -8.79
CA VAL A 115 21.55 11.26 -9.27
C VAL A 115 21.15 10.20 -8.25
N ALA A 116 20.70 9.03 -8.69
CA ALA A 116 20.49 7.91 -7.77
C ALA A 116 21.81 7.64 -7.00
N ALA A 117 21.69 7.29 -5.72
CA ALA A 117 22.83 6.90 -4.90
C ALA A 117 23.65 5.79 -5.59
N ARG A 118 24.92 5.59 -5.22
CA ARG A 118 25.79 4.58 -5.86
C ARG A 118 25.10 3.21 -5.90
N GLY A 119 24.89 2.67 -7.11
CA GLY A 119 24.20 1.39 -7.33
C GLY A 119 22.66 1.43 -7.21
N GLY A 120 22.08 2.58 -6.82
CA GLY A 120 20.64 2.77 -6.72
C GLY A 120 19.96 2.93 -8.08
N ILE A 121 18.70 2.53 -8.14
CA ILE A 121 17.81 2.66 -9.29
C ILE A 121 16.72 3.66 -8.91
N TYR A 122 16.32 4.56 -9.80
CA TYR A 122 15.19 5.44 -9.49
C TYR A 122 13.90 4.62 -9.42
N ALA A 123 13.06 4.94 -8.44
CA ALA A 123 11.72 4.36 -8.30
C ALA A 123 10.92 4.35 -9.62
N ARG A 124 11.02 5.45 -10.40
CA ARG A 124 10.35 5.58 -11.71
C ARG A 124 10.77 4.52 -12.73
N ASP A 125 12.03 4.05 -12.67
CA ASP A 125 12.57 3.09 -13.62
C ASP A 125 12.15 1.66 -13.26
N THR A 126 11.68 1.44 -12.02
CA THR A 126 11.07 0.17 -11.56
C THR A 126 9.55 0.15 -11.73
N GLN A 127 8.96 1.22 -12.26
CA GLN A 127 7.52 1.37 -12.34
C GLN A 127 6.92 0.39 -13.35
N SER A 128 5.85 -0.29 -12.95
CA SER A 128 5.05 -1.16 -13.81
C SER A 128 3.57 -0.88 -13.62
N GLU A 129 2.79 -0.99 -14.69
CA GLU A 129 1.36 -0.75 -14.70
C GLU A 129 0.60 -2.02 -15.10
N ASN A 130 -0.50 -2.27 -14.43
CA ASN A 130 -1.41 -3.38 -14.70
C ASN A 130 -2.84 -2.87 -14.73
N VAL A 131 -3.66 -3.38 -15.65
CA VAL A 131 -5.07 -2.97 -15.77
C VAL A 131 -5.97 -4.16 -15.50
N MET A 132 -6.97 -3.95 -14.66
CA MET A 132 -8.01 -4.93 -14.33
C MET A 132 -9.36 -4.42 -14.84
N ILE A 133 -10.05 -5.28 -15.60
CA ILE A 133 -11.44 -5.08 -16.00
C ILE A 133 -12.34 -5.57 -14.87
N CYS A 134 -13.28 -4.72 -14.44
CA CYS A 134 -14.17 -5.02 -13.33
C CYS A 134 -15.38 -5.85 -13.79
N HIS A 135 -15.25 -7.18 -13.80
CA HIS A 135 -16.31 -8.08 -14.23
C HIS A 135 -17.44 -8.25 -13.19
N PRO A 136 -18.67 -8.61 -13.62
CA PRO A 136 -19.80 -8.84 -12.70
C PRO A 136 -19.58 -9.95 -11.68
N GLU A 137 -18.75 -10.96 -11.99
CA GLU A 137 -18.36 -12.05 -11.09
C GLU A 137 -17.56 -11.59 -9.87
N ASP A 138 -16.91 -10.43 -9.97
CA ASP A 138 -16.07 -9.85 -8.91
C ASP A 138 -16.86 -8.92 -7.98
N LYS A 139 -18.20 -8.97 -8.03
CA LYS A 139 -19.06 -8.09 -7.23
C LYS A 139 -19.26 -8.57 -5.79
N ASN A 140 -19.49 -7.63 -4.90
CA ASN A 140 -20.00 -7.85 -3.55
C ASN A 140 -21.55 -7.79 -3.54
N LEU A 141 -22.13 -8.06 -2.36
CA LEU A 141 -23.59 -8.01 -2.13
C LEU A 141 -24.22 -6.66 -2.49
N ASN A 142 -23.45 -5.57 -2.48
CA ASN A 142 -23.89 -4.22 -2.82
C ASN A 142 -23.66 -3.85 -4.29
N ASN A 143 -23.44 -4.83 -5.18
CA ASN A 143 -23.16 -4.64 -6.60
C ASN A 143 -21.95 -3.73 -6.91
N LYS A 144 -20.96 -3.70 -6.02
CA LYS A 144 -19.66 -3.03 -6.21
C LYS A 144 -18.55 -4.07 -6.27
N ILE A 145 -17.42 -3.74 -6.87
CA ILE A 145 -16.29 -4.68 -6.91
C ILE A 145 -15.77 -4.98 -5.51
N PHE A 146 -15.59 -6.27 -5.23
CA PHE A 146 -15.14 -6.77 -3.96
C PHE A 146 -13.70 -6.30 -3.67
N GLY A 147 -13.48 -5.79 -2.46
CA GLY A 147 -12.17 -5.26 -2.03
C GLY A 147 -11.06 -6.30 -2.12
N GLY A 148 -11.36 -7.56 -1.80
CA GLY A 148 -10.39 -8.66 -1.86
C GLY A 148 -9.82 -8.90 -3.26
N ARG A 149 -10.64 -8.73 -4.32
CA ARG A 149 -10.16 -8.86 -5.71
C ARG A 149 -9.15 -7.76 -6.04
N MET A 150 -9.44 -6.51 -5.64
CA MET A 150 -8.51 -5.40 -5.82
C MET A 150 -7.21 -5.58 -5.01
N MET A 151 -7.31 -6.06 -3.77
CA MET A 151 -6.13 -6.30 -2.92
C MET A 151 -5.23 -7.40 -3.50
N ARG A 152 -5.83 -8.50 -3.97
CA ARG A 152 -5.10 -9.58 -4.62
C ARG A 152 -4.34 -9.08 -5.85
N GLN A 153 -5.00 -8.34 -6.73
CA GLN A 153 -4.36 -7.80 -7.93
C GLN A 153 -3.22 -6.84 -7.58
N ALA A 154 -3.41 -5.97 -6.59
CA ALA A 154 -2.36 -5.07 -6.11
C ALA A 154 -1.16 -5.84 -5.56
N PHE A 155 -1.39 -6.92 -4.80
CA PHE A 155 -0.35 -7.78 -4.26
C PHE A 155 0.41 -8.52 -5.35
N GLU A 156 -0.29 -9.20 -6.27
CA GLU A 156 0.35 -9.96 -7.36
C GLU A 156 1.20 -9.05 -8.25
N HIS A 157 0.69 -7.84 -8.55
CA HIS A 157 1.42 -6.84 -9.32
C HIS A 157 2.68 -6.35 -8.61
N ALA A 158 2.56 -6.02 -7.32
CA ALA A 158 3.70 -5.60 -6.51
C ALA A 158 4.75 -6.69 -6.31
N TRP A 159 4.32 -7.94 -6.11
CA TRP A 159 5.20 -9.09 -6.02
C TRP A 159 5.97 -9.31 -7.32
N GLY A 160 5.31 -9.16 -8.47
CA GLY A 160 5.97 -9.20 -9.78
C GLY A 160 7.04 -8.12 -9.95
N VAL A 161 6.74 -6.87 -9.56
CA VAL A 161 7.73 -5.78 -9.59
C VAL A 161 8.92 -6.05 -8.67
N ALA A 162 8.68 -6.54 -7.45
CA ALA A 162 9.75 -6.92 -6.54
C ALA A 162 10.63 -8.04 -7.13
N MET A 163 10.01 -9.06 -7.74
CA MET A 163 10.71 -10.19 -8.37
C MET A 163 11.62 -9.73 -9.51
N LEU A 164 11.12 -8.83 -10.37
CA LEU A 164 11.91 -8.25 -11.46
C LEU A 164 13.08 -7.40 -10.94
N HIS A 165 12.87 -6.66 -9.85
CA HIS A 165 13.90 -5.80 -9.26
C HIS A 165 14.99 -6.61 -8.55
N CYS A 166 14.65 -7.60 -7.73
CA CYS A 166 15.63 -8.41 -7.00
C CYS A 166 16.24 -9.55 -7.84
N ARG A 167 15.68 -9.84 -9.03
CA ARG A 167 16.09 -10.96 -9.90
C ARG A 167 16.06 -12.32 -9.19
N GLY A 168 15.15 -12.46 -8.25
CA GLY A 168 15.00 -13.64 -7.40
C GLY A 168 13.57 -13.74 -6.87
N ARG A 169 13.30 -14.72 -6.02
CA ARG A 169 11.98 -14.89 -5.41
C ARG A 169 11.86 -13.99 -4.17
N PRO A 170 10.98 -12.97 -4.16
CA PRO A 170 10.73 -12.18 -2.95
C PRO A 170 9.71 -12.90 -2.05
N ARG A 171 9.86 -12.71 -0.75
CA ARG A 171 8.95 -13.14 0.31
C ARG A 171 8.16 -11.94 0.82
N LEU A 172 6.85 -12.09 0.97
CA LEU A 172 6.03 -11.07 1.61
C LEU A 172 6.35 -11.02 3.12
N VAL A 173 6.65 -9.83 3.64
CA VAL A 173 6.89 -9.61 5.08
C VAL A 173 5.64 -9.02 5.71
N CYS A 174 5.13 -7.92 5.17
CA CYS A 174 3.92 -7.29 5.66
C CYS A 174 3.23 -6.47 4.56
N ILE A 175 1.96 -6.19 4.81
CA ILE A 175 1.13 -5.30 3.99
C ILE A 175 0.72 -4.15 4.90
N ASP A 176 1.03 -2.91 4.50
CA ASP A 176 0.61 -1.73 5.25
C ASP A 176 -0.88 -1.41 4.99
N ASP A 177 -1.40 -0.40 5.71
CA ASP A 177 -2.83 -0.06 5.68
C ASP A 177 -3.37 0.20 4.25
N ILE A 178 -4.43 -0.53 3.90
CA ILE A 178 -5.13 -0.40 2.61
C ILE A 178 -6.40 0.43 2.78
N TRP A 179 -6.56 1.46 1.93
CA TRP A 179 -7.68 2.40 2.02
C TRP A 179 -8.61 2.36 0.79
N PHE A 180 -9.85 1.94 1.00
CA PHE A 180 -10.90 1.98 -0.04
C PHE A 180 -11.67 3.31 -0.02
N ARG A 181 -11.09 4.34 -0.64
CA ARG A 181 -11.69 5.70 -0.63
C ARG A 181 -12.99 5.84 -1.41
N LYS A 182 -13.16 5.07 -2.49
CA LYS A 182 -14.34 5.13 -3.36
C LYS A 182 -14.73 3.73 -3.83
N PRO A 183 -16.03 3.41 -3.85
CA PRO A 183 -16.51 2.17 -4.46
C PRO A 183 -16.13 2.13 -5.94
N VAL A 184 -16.03 0.91 -6.47
CA VAL A 184 -15.76 0.67 -7.89
C VAL A 184 -16.97 -0.04 -8.48
N ASP A 185 -17.44 0.47 -9.61
CA ASP A 185 -18.58 -0.08 -10.32
C ASP A 185 -18.14 -1.18 -11.28
N ILE A 186 -19.05 -2.12 -11.52
CA ILE A 186 -18.89 -3.15 -12.55
C ILE A 186 -18.73 -2.47 -13.92
N GLY A 187 -17.87 -3.00 -14.76
CA GLY A 187 -17.50 -2.42 -16.07
C GLY A 187 -16.43 -1.32 -15.99
N SER A 188 -15.98 -0.92 -14.79
CA SER A 188 -14.88 0.04 -14.65
C SER A 188 -13.53 -0.58 -15.07
N LEU A 189 -12.61 0.29 -15.50
CA LEU A 189 -11.20 -0.05 -15.64
C LEU A 189 -10.43 0.47 -14.43
N VAL A 190 -9.74 -0.44 -13.75
CA VAL A 190 -8.89 -0.12 -12.61
C VAL A 190 -7.44 -0.36 -13.02
N GLN A 191 -6.65 0.71 -12.99
CA GLN A 191 -5.21 0.63 -13.23
C GLN A 191 -4.48 0.58 -11.89
N PHE A 192 -3.61 -0.42 -11.75
CA PHE A 192 -2.67 -0.60 -10.67
C PHE A 192 -1.30 -0.16 -11.13
N VAL A 193 -0.64 0.68 -10.34
CA VAL A 193 0.73 1.13 -10.59
C VAL A 193 1.57 0.63 -9.43
N ALA A 194 2.61 -0.14 -9.69
CA ALA A 194 3.57 -0.63 -8.72
C ALA A 194 4.96 -0.06 -9.00
N LEU A 195 5.70 0.29 -7.95
CA LEU A 195 7.08 0.77 -8.03
C LEU A 195 7.83 0.42 -6.74
N VAL A 196 9.16 0.32 -6.79
CA VAL A 196 10.02 0.15 -5.61
C VAL A 196 10.42 1.53 -5.09
N SER A 197 10.05 1.86 -3.85
CA SER A 197 10.32 3.17 -3.25
C SER A 197 11.62 3.23 -2.46
N SER A 198 11.97 2.15 -1.76
CA SER A 198 13.19 2.08 -0.97
C SER A 198 13.66 0.63 -0.87
N ASP A 199 14.96 0.47 -0.99
CA ASP A 199 15.73 -0.74 -0.70
C ASP A 199 16.53 -0.50 0.58
N THR A 200 16.13 -1.16 1.67
CA THR A 200 16.95 -1.18 2.89
C THR A 200 17.42 -2.61 3.09
N TRP A 201 18.70 -2.89 2.82
CA TRP A 201 19.43 -4.14 3.09
C TRP A 201 18.52 -5.38 3.14
N ASP A 202 17.94 -5.75 1.99
CA ASP A 202 17.06 -6.91 1.76
C ASP A 202 15.55 -6.73 1.94
N VAL A 203 15.08 -5.49 2.13
CA VAL A 203 13.64 -5.17 2.15
C VAL A 203 13.28 -4.11 1.12
N TYR A 204 12.33 -4.47 0.26
CA TYR A 204 11.72 -3.62 -0.77
C TYR A 204 10.36 -3.13 -0.31
N ILE A 205 10.16 -1.82 -0.34
CA ILE A 205 8.84 -1.21 -0.20
C ILE A 205 8.26 -1.01 -1.59
N VAL A 206 7.26 -1.82 -1.94
CA VAL A 206 6.53 -1.73 -3.20
C VAL A 206 5.23 -0.99 -2.99
N GLN A 207 5.06 0.10 -3.74
CA GLN A 207 3.89 0.95 -3.62
C GLN A 207 2.89 0.64 -4.72
N ALA A 208 1.74 0.05 -4.37
CA ALA A 208 0.63 -0.18 -5.29
C ALA A 208 -0.39 0.96 -5.19
N LYS A 209 -0.69 1.61 -6.31
CA LYS A 209 -1.66 2.70 -6.38
C LYS A 209 -2.75 2.42 -7.41
N ARG A 210 -3.99 2.62 -6.97
CA ARG A 210 -5.17 2.61 -7.84
C ARG A 210 -5.34 3.93 -8.58
N ARG A 211 -5.37 3.88 -9.91
CA ARG A 211 -5.91 4.92 -10.78
C ARG A 211 -7.22 4.42 -11.38
N SER A 212 -8.29 5.19 -11.22
CA SER A 212 -9.58 4.87 -11.84
C SER A 212 -9.63 5.54 -13.20
N VAL A 213 -9.79 4.73 -14.25
CA VAL A 213 -10.08 5.22 -15.60
C VAL A 213 -11.57 4.97 -15.80
N LYS A 214 -12.36 6.05 -15.88
CA LYS A 214 -13.78 5.92 -16.22
C LYS A 214 -13.86 5.40 -17.66
N CYS A 215 -14.57 4.29 -17.86
CA CYS A 215 -14.96 3.88 -19.21
C CYS A 215 -16.02 4.84 -19.74
N PHE A 216 -15.97 5.07 -21.04
CA PHE A 216 -16.90 5.90 -21.80
C PHE A 216 -18.33 5.39 -21.60
N GLY A 217 -19.20 6.28 -21.15
CA GLY A 217 -20.64 6.14 -21.34
C GLY A 217 -21.01 6.53 -22.76
#